data_AF-A0A9E6EPM1-F1
#
_entry.id   AF-A0A9E6EPM1-F1
#
_cell.length_a   1.000
_cell.length_b   1.000
_cell.length_c   1.000
_cell.angle_alpha   90.00
_cell.angle_beta   90.00
_cell.angle_gamma   90.00
#
_symmetry.space_group_name_H-M   'P 1'
#
loop_
_entity.id
_entity.type
_entity.pdbx_description
1 polymer ?
#
loop_
_entity_poly.entity_id
_entity_poly.type
_entity_poly.pdbx_seq_one_letter_code
_entity_poly.pdbx_strand_id
1 'polypeptide(L)'
;MPKPRAYSPLLDSLARSLRFFYLLWGGMLLGTLAAFNRVRLPAFIWEWPKVAKFWFTPLGRGLMLGIGLAMAIAALIEVWELVDRILVRFLHDHERERP
;
A
#
# COMPACT_ATOMS: atom_id res chain seq x y z
N MET A 1 4.30 -6.92 -31.38
CA MET A 1 4.42 -5.66 -30.62
C MET A 1 3.07 -5.37 -29.96
N PRO A 2 2.90 -5.54 -28.64
CA PRO A 2 1.61 -5.23 -28.02
C PRO A 2 1.43 -3.71 -27.95
N LYS A 3 0.31 -3.26 -28.52
CA LYS A 3 -0.18 -1.87 -28.54
C LYS A 3 -0.17 -1.28 -27.12
N PRO A 4 0.36 -0.07 -26.88
CA PRO A 4 0.24 0.57 -25.58
C PRO A 4 -1.25 0.85 -25.34
N ARG A 5 -1.83 0.23 -24.31
CA ARG A 5 -3.15 0.62 -23.82
C ARG A 5 -3.03 2.06 -23.36
N ALA A 6 -3.61 2.98 -24.13
CA ALA A 6 -3.81 4.37 -23.73
C ALA A 6 -4.81 4.38 -22.55
N TYR A 7 -4.33 4.04 -21.36
CA TYR A 7 -5.03 4.39 -20.13
C TYR A 7 -4.89 5.90 -19.98
N SER A 8 -6.01 6.60 -19.83
CA SER A 8 -5.97 8.05 -19.59
C SER A 8 -5.04 8.31 -18.41
N PRO A 9 -4.10 9.28 -18.51
CA PRO A 9 -3.11 9.52 -17.45
C PRO A 9 -3.75 9.79 -16.08
N LEU A 10 -4.96 10.35 -16.07
CA LEU A 10 -5.77 10.56 -14.87
C LEU A 10 -6.18 9.24 -14.19
N LEU A 11 -6.69 8.25 -14.94
CA LEU A 11 -7.08 6.95 -14.38
C LEU A 11 -5.87 6.17 -13.85
N ASP A 12 -4.73 6.29 -14.52
CA ASP A 12 -3.49 5.61 -14.11
C ASP A 12 -2.95 6.21 -12.79
N SER A 13 -2.97 7.54 -12.67
CA SER A 13 -2.69 8.25 -11.41
C SER A 13 -3.69 7.87 -10.30
N LEU A 14 -4.99 7.82 -10.62
CA LEU A 14 -6.03 7.52 -9.63
C LEU A 14 -5.94 6.07 -9.12
N ALA A 15 -5.67 5.11 -10.01
CA ALA A 15 -5.44 3.72 -9.64
C ALA A 15 -4.21 3.55 -8.74
N ARG A 16 -3.12 4.27 -9.04
CA ARG A 16 -1.92 4.28 -8.19
C ARG A 16 -2.16 4.94 -6.84
N SER A 17 -2.88 6.06 -6.79
CA SER A 17 -3.26 6.69 -5.52
C SER A 17 -4.12 5.75 -4.68
N LEU A 18 -5.09 5.07 -5.28
CA LEU A 18 -5.93 4.09 -4.58
C LEU A 18 -5.11 2.91 -4.04
N ARG A 19 -4.16 2.41 -4.84
CA ARG A 19 -3.20 1.38 -4.43
C ARG A 19 -2.30 1.86 -3.30
N PHE A 20 -1.82 3.09 -3.35
CA PHE A 20 -1.05 3.70 -2.26
C PHE A 20 -1.86 3.74 -0.96
N PHE A 21 -3.11 4.22 -1.00
CA PHE A 21 -3.98 4.22 0.19
C PHE A 21 -4.18 2.79 0.74
N TYR A 22 -4.37 1.81 -0.13
CA TYR A 22 -4.47 0.41 0.27
C TYR A 22 -3.18 -0.12 0.94
N LEU A 23 -2.01 0.25 0.42
CA LEU A 23 -0.72 -0.15 0.98
C LEU A 23 -0.41 0.57 2.31
N LEU A 24 -0.82 1.85 2.43
CA LEU A 24 -0.71 2.65 3.64
C LEU A 24 -1.49 2.02 4.80
N TRP A 25 -2.65 1.42 4.51
CA TRP A 25 -3.42 0.63 5.48
C TRP A 25 -2.61 -0.52 6.07
N GLY A 26 -1.76 -1.17 5.26
CA GLY A 26 -0.84 -2.21 5.75
C GLY A 26 0.21 -1.67 6.72
N GLY A 27 0.72 -0.47 6.47
CA GLY A 27 1.62 0.24 7.39
C GLY A 27 0.94 0.67 8.70
N MET A 28 -0.32 1.13 8.64
CA MET A 28 -1.12 1.41 9.85
C MET A 28 -1.38 0.13 10.66
N LEU A 29 -1.70 -0.97 9.98
CA LEU A 29 -1.89 -2.27 10.61
C LEU A 29 -0.61 -2.76 11.30
N LEU A 30 0.54 -2.65 10.61
CA LEU A 30 1.86 -2.90 11.19
C LEU A 30 2.11 -2.04 12.45
N GLY A 31 1.87 -0.74 12.37
CA GLY A 31 2.07 0.20 13.46
C GLY A 31 1.22 -0.16 14.68
N THR A 32 -0.05 -0.50 14.48
CA THR A 32 -0.93 -0.93 15.58
C THR A 32 -0.52 -2.26 16.20
N LEU A 33 -0.08 -3.23 15.39
CA LEU A 33 0.46 -4.51 15.86
C LEU A 33 1.75 -4.33 16.64
N ALA A 34 2.68 -3.52 16.14
CA ALA A 34 3.96 -3.27 16.78
C ALA A 34 3.83 -2.47 18.08
N ALA A 35 2.97 -1.43 18.11
CA ALA A 35 2.83 -0.55 19.27
C ALA A 35 1.94 -1.13 20.37
N PHE A 36 0.83 -1.78 20.03
CA PHE A 36 -0.17 -2.21 21.01
C PHE A 36 -0.20 -3.72 21.24
N ASN A 37 0.47 -4.53 20.40
CA ASN A 37 0.42 -5.99 20.39
C ASN A 37 -1.03 -6.56 20.43
N ARG A 38 -2.02 -5.73 20.09
CA ARG A 38 -3.45 -6.03 20.14
C ARG A 38 -3.99 -6.02 18.73
N VAL A 39 -4.32 -7.21 18.25
CA VAL A 39 -5.06 -7.38 17.00
C VAL A 39 -6.52 -7.43 17.37
N ARG A 40 -7.28 -6.39 17.03
CA ARG A 40 -8.74 -6.48 16.98
C ARG A 40 -9.11 -7.13 15.66
N LEU A 41 -9.29 -8.45 15.67
CA LEU A 41 -9.80 -9.17 14.51
C LEU A 41 -11.25 -8.72 14.23
N PRO A 42 -11.62 -8.48 12.96
CA PRO A 42 -13.00 -8.17 12.59
C PRO A 42 -13.97 -9.27 13.05
N ALA A 43 -15.21 -8.88 13.36
CA ALA A 43 -16.23 -9.74 13.98
C ALA A 43 -16.45 -11.06 13.22
N PHE A 44 -16.35 -11.05 11.89
CA PHE A 44 -16.50 -12.25 11.05
C PHE A 44 -15.45 -13.34 11.34
N ILE A 45 -14.24 -12.98 11.78
CA ILE A 45 -13.20 -13.96 12.11
C ILE A 45 -13.55 -14.73 13.40
N TRP A 46 -14.40 -14.17 14.25
CA TRP A 46 -14.90 -14.85 15.46
C TRP A 46 -15.91 -15.95 15.17
N GLU A 47 -16.55 -15.93 14.00
CA GLU A 47 -17.42 -17.04 13.55
C GLU A 47 -16.60 -18.32 13.25
N TRP A 48 -15.28 -18.18 13.06
CA TRP A 48 -14.36 -19.27 12.71
C TRP A 48 -13.30 -19.47 13.80
N PRO A 49 -13.62 -20.17 14.90
CA PRO A 49 -12.77 -20.23 16.10
C PRO A 49 -11.37 -20.82 15.84
N LYS A 50 -11.23 -21.73 14.86
CA LYS A 50 -9.92 -22.29 14.46
C LYS A 50 -9.02 -21.24 13.80
N VAL A 51 -9.60 -20.39 12.95
CA VAL A 51 -8.89 -19.33 12.23
C VAL A 51 -8.51 -18.21 13.19
N ALA A 52 -9.43 -17.80 14.07
CA ALA A 52 -9.13 -16.85 15.14
C ALA A 52 -7.96 -17.32 16.01
N LYS A 53 -7.98 -18.59 16.45
CA LYS A 53 -6.91 -19.16 17.28
C LYS A 53 -5.55 -19.13 16.57
N PHE A 54 -5.51 -19.40 15.27
CA PHE A 54 -4.28 -19.32 14.46
C PHE A 54 -3.70 -17.90 14.48
N TRP A 55 -4.52 -16.87 14.27
CA TRP A 55 -4.05 -15.47 14.27
C TRP A 55 -3.53 -14.99 15.63
N PHE A 56 -3.99 -15.57 16.75
CA PHE A 56 -3.47 -15.28 18.08
C PHE A 56 -2.17 -16.03 18.43
N THR A 57 -1.74 -17.01 17.62
CA THR A 57 -0.45 -17.68 17.83
C THR A 57 0.74 -16.75 17.51
N PRO A 58 1.95 -17.01 18.07
CA PRO A 58 3.15 -16.25 17.74
C PRO A 58 3.46 -16.26 16.24
N LEU A 59 3.20 -17.38 15.57
CA LEU A 59 3.43 -17.56 14.14
C LEU A 59 2.43 -16.73 13.30
N GLY A 60 1.14 -16.74 13.67
CA GLY A 60 0.13 -15.90 13.02
C GLY A 60 0.39 -14.40 13.18
N ARG A 61 0.84 -13.98 14.38
CA ARG A 61 1.28 -12.60 14.63
C ARG A 61 2.50 -12.21 13.81
N GLY A 62 3.51 -13.08 13.74
CA GLY A 62 4.68 -12.88 12.89
C GLY A 62 4.31 -12.72 11.41
N LEU A 63 3.32 -13.49 10.94
CA LEU A 63 2.81 -13.41 9.58
C LEU A 63 2.08 -12.08 9.32
N MET A 64 1.25 -11.61 10.26
CA MET A 64 0.63 -10.28 10.17
C MET A 64 1.67 -9.15 10.13
N LEU A 65 2.69 -9.22 10.98
CA LEU A 65 3.79 -8.25 10.99
C LEU A 65 4.56 -8.27 9.66
N GLY A 66 4.87 -9.46 9.13
CA GLY A 66 5.53 -9.61 7.84
C GLY A 66 4.71 -9.01 6.69
N ILE A 67 3.40 -9.28 6.66
CA ILE A 67 2.49 -8.70 5.65
C ILE A 67 2.42 -7.18 5.80
N GLY A 68 2.22 -6.66 7.02
CA GLY A 68 2.18 -5.23 7.27
C GLY A 68 3.48 -4.52 6.85
N LEU A 69 4.62 -5.17 7.09
CA LEU A 69 5.94 -4.64 6.71
C LEU A 69 6.11 -4.63 5.19
N ALA A 70 5.76 -5.74 4.52
CA ALA A 70 5.82 -5.81 3.06
C ALA A 70 4.91 -4.75 2.41
N MET A 71 3.72 -4.55 2.95
CA MET A 71 2.80 -3.50 2.49
C MET A 71 3.35 -2.09 2.76
N ALA A 72 3.98 -1.85 3.91
CA ALA A 72 4.60 -0.58 4.23
C ALA A 72 5.76 -0.25 3.27
N ILE A 73 6.62 -1.23 2.98
CA ILE A 73 7.71 -1.09 2.00
C ILE A 73 7.13 -0.81 0.60
N ALA A 74 6.11 -1.55 0.19
CA ALA A 74 5.43 -1.30 -1.08
C ALA A 74 4.80 0.10 -1.13
N ALA A 75 4.24 0.60 -0.03
CA ALA A 75 3.71 1.96 0.06
C ALA A 75 4.82 3.01 -0.14
N LEU A 76 5.99 2.81 0.50
CA LEU A 76 7.16 3.67 0.34
C LEU A 76 7.65 3.73 -1.12
N ILE A 77 7.71 2.58 -1.79
CA ILE A 77 8.10 2.49 -3.20
C ILE A 77 7.07 3.22 -4.08
N GLU A 78 5.78 3.02 -3.84
CA GLU A 78 4.71 3.65 -4.62
C GLU A 78 4.72 5.19 -4.46
N VAL A 79 5.00 5.71 -3.25
CA VAL A 79 5.19 7.16 -3.02
C VAL A 79 6.36 7.69 -3.82
N TRP A 80 7.48 6.96 -3.83
CA TRP A 80 8.67 7.38 -4.57
C TRP A 80 8.37 7.50 -6.07
N GLU A 81 7.69 6.52 -6.66
CA GLU A 81 7.30 6.58 -8.08
C GLU A 81 6.30 7.72 -8.37
N LEU A 82 5.38 8.00 -7.45
CA LEU A 82 4.45 9.14 -7.57
C LEU A 82 5.21 10.47 -7.56
N VAL A 83 6.15 10.65 -6.64
CA VAL A 83 6.98 11.84 -6.54
C VAL A 83 7.84 12.01 -7.79
N ASP A 84 8.52 10.96 -8.25
CA ASP A 84 9.36 10.99 -9.46
C ASP A 84 8.55 11.42 -10.69
N ARG A 85 7.36 10.84 -10.88
CA ARG A 85 6.50 11.19 -12.02
C ARG A 85 5.99 12.64 -11.96
N ILE A 86 5.69 13.15 -10.76
CA ILE A 86 5.33 14.56 -10.56
C ILE A 86 6.52 15.46 -10.89
N LEU A 87 7.71 15.12 -10.41
CA LEU A 87 8.94 15.88 -10.63
C LEU A 87 9.29 15.97 -12.12
N VAL A 88 9.22 14.83 -12.83
CA VAL A 88 9.46 14.76 -14.29
C VAL A 88 8.44 15.61 -15.03
N ARG A 89 7.17 15.59 -14.61
CA ARG A 89 6.12 16.41 -15.23
C ARG A 89 6.39 17.91 -15.06
N PHE A 90 6.75 18.33 -13.84
CA PHE A 90 7.17 19.72 -13.59
C PHE A 90 8.40 20.12 -14.39
N LEU A 91 9.41 19.26 -14.50
CA LEU A 91 10.60 19.54 -15.30
C LEU A 91 10.25 19.73 -16.79
N HIS A 92 9.40 18.87 -17.33
CA HIS A 92 8.94 18.95 -18.72
C HIS A 92 8.11 20.22 -18.99
N ASP A 93 7.22 20.59 -18.06
CA ASP A 93 6.45 21.83 -18.16
C ASP A 93 7.39 23.06 -18.10
N HIS A 94 8.43 23.02 -17.27
CA HIS A 94 9.39 24.11 -17.13
C HIS A 94 10.33 24.28 -18.33
N GLU A 95 10.72 23.18 -19.00
CA GLU A 95 11.46 23.22 -20.27
C GLU A 95 10.61 23.78 -21.41
N ARG A 96 9.30 23.52 -21.40
CA ARG A 96 8.36 24.02 -22.40
C ARG A 96 8.08 25.53 -22.29
N GLU A 97 8.26 26.08 -21.09
CA GLU A 97 8.12 27.51 -20.80
C GLU A 97 9.41 28.33 -21.00
N ARG A 98 10.56 27.68 -21.26
CA ARG A 98 11.78 28.39 -21.67
C ARG A 98 11.72 28.66 -23.18
N PRO A 99 11.75 29.94 -23.61
CA PRO A 99 11.73 30.32 -25.03
C PRO A 99 13.01 29.94 -25.78
#